data_AF-A0A5C6LID6-F1
#
_entry.id   AF-A0A5C6LID6-F1
#
_cell.length_a   1.000
_cell.length_b   1.000
_cell.length_c   1.000
_cell.angle_alpha   90.00
_cell.angle_beta   90.00
_cell.angle_gamma   90.00
#
_symmetry.space_group_name_H-M   'P 1'
#
loop_
_entity.id
_entity.type
_entity.pdbx_description
1 polymer ?
#
loop_
_entity_poly.entity_id
_entity_poly.type
_entity_poly.pdbx_seq_one_letter_code
_entity_poly.pdbx_strand_id
1 'polypeptide(L)' 'MSTGEWRSCKTEGVNRHEHFPETGHSLNEEQMIRDLVLIKQANCNHVRTCHYSDDPLWYELCDKYGLYVLAEANLDAMVR' A
#
# COMPACT_ATOMS: atom_id res chain seq x y z
N MET A 1 14.29 -7.74 -24.24
CA MET A 1 12.86 -7.67 -23.89
C MET A 1 12.36 -9.10 -23.84
N SER A 2 12.17 -9.67 -22.65
CA SER A 2 11.54 -10.99 -22.55
C SER A 2 10.13 -10.86 -23.11
N THR A 3 9.75 -11.78 -23.98
CA THR A 3 8.37 -11.92 -24.47
C THR A 3 7.52 -12.36 -23.28
N GLY A 4 7.05 -11.39 -22.49
CA GLY A 4 6.34 -11.63 -21.25
C GLY A 4 4.99 -12.24 -21.53
N GLU A 5 4.84 -13.54 -21.29
CA GLU A 5 3.53 -14.18 -21.22
C GLU A 5 2.76 -13.61 -20.02
N TRP A 6 1.52 -13.18 -20.26
CA TRP A 6 0.63 -12.70 -19.21
C TRP A 6 0.30 -13.83 -18.24
N ARG A 7 0.52 -13.60 -16.95
CA ARG A 7 0.13 -14.51 -15.87
C ARG A 7 -0.96 -13.86 -15.05
N SER A 8 -2.02 -14.61 -14.76
CA SER A 8 -3.03 -14.20 -13.80
C SER A 8 -2.39 -14.03 -12.43
N CYS A 9 -2.61 -12.88 -11.78
CA CYS A 9 -2.15 -12.60 -10.42
C CYS A 9 -3.34 -12.58 -9.47
N LYS A 10 -3.27 -13.39 -8.40
CA LYS A 10 -4.23 -13.33 -7.30
C LYS A 10 -3.77 -12.27 -6.30
N THR A 11 -4.61 -11.29 -6.01
CA THR A 11 -4.34 -10.25 -5.01
C THR A 11 -4.85 -10.70 -3.65
N GLU A 12 -3.93 -10.94 -2.72
CA GLU A 12 -4.20 -11.17 -1.30
C GLU A 12 -3.72 -9.93 -0.58
N GLY A 13 -4.62 -9.03 -0.20
CA GLY A 13 -4.21 -7.68 0.18
C GLY A 13 -5.04 -7.06 1.29
N VAL A 14 -4.57 -5.88 1.70
CA VAL A 14 -5.15 -5.09 2.78
C VAL A 14 -5.48 -3.68 2.32
N ASN A 15 -6.45 -3.06 2.98
CA ASN A 15 -6.67 -1.62 2.89
C ASN A 15 -5.86 -0.96 4.01
N ARG A 16 -5.06 0.05 3.67
CA ARG A 16 -4.23 0.78 4.62
C ARG A 16 -4.61 2.25 4.63
N HIS A 17 -4.88 2.77 5.82
CA HIS A 17 -4.86 4.20 6.10
C HIS A 17 -3.48 4.58 6.63
N GLU A 18 -2.93 5.72 6.22
CA GLU A 18 -1.77 6.32 6.87
C GLU A 18 -2.15 6.80 8.26
N HIS A 19 -1.96 5.94 9.25
CA HIS A 19 -2.27 6.27 10.62
C HIS A 19 -1.30 5.61 11.60
N PHE A 20 -0.78 6.41 12.53
CA PHE A 20 -0.05 5.96 13.69
C PHE A 20 -0.65 6.56 14.97
N PRO A 21 -0.74 5.80 16.08
CA PRO A 21 -1.50 6.23 17.27
C PRO A 21 -1.05 7.58 17.85
N GLU A 22 0.25 7.87 17.82
CA GLU A 22 0.84 9.07 18.44
C GLU A 22 0.89 10.27 17.50
N THR A 23 1.04 10.06 16.18
CA THR A 23 1.29 11.12 15.20
C THR A 23 0.15 11.31 14.20
N GLY A 24 -0.91 10.51 14.28
CA GLY A 24 -2.02 10.56 13.34
C GLY A 24 -1.54 10.21 11.93
N HIS A 25 -1.75 11.12 10.97
CA HIS A 25 -1.40 10.91 9.56
C HIS A 25 0.07 11.20 9.22
N SER A 26 0.86 11.69 10.19
CA SER A 26 2.28 12.00 9.96
C SER A 26 3.15 10.80 10.33
N LEU A 27 3.36 9.90 9.37
CA LEU A 27 4.20 8.71 9.56
C LEU A 27 5.67 9.01 9.23
N ASN A 28 6.59 8.35 9.93
CA ASN A 28 8.00 8.30 9.55
C ASN A 28 8.30 7.00 8.76
N GLU A 29 9.50 6.94 8.17
CA GLU A 29 9.93 5.81 7.35
C GLU A 29 9.93 4.49 8.15
N GLU A 30 10.35 4.50 9.41
CA GLU A 30 10.39 3.30 10.24
C GLU A 30 9.00 2.71 10.51
N GLN A 31 7.99 3.58 10.68
CA GLN A 31 6.59 3.18 10.83
C GLN A 31 6.05 2.58 9.53
N MET A 32 6.35 3.18 8.38
CA MET A 32 5.98 2.64 7.07
C MET A 32 6.63 1.27 6.83
N ILE A 33 7.94 1.13 7.12
CA ILE A 33 8.66 -0.14 7.00
C ILE A 33 8.04 -1.20 7.93
N ARG A 34 7.64 -0.82 9.14
CA ARG A 34 6.96 -1.73 10.07
C ARG A 34 5.65 -2.26 9.47
N ASP A 35 4.83 -1.42 8.85
CA ASP A 35 3.61 -1.85 8.16
C ASP A 35 3.93 -2.86 7.05
N LEU A 36 4.92 -2.56 6.20
CA LEU A 36 5.34 -3.44 5.10
C LEU A 36 5.78 -4.82 5.59
N VAL A 37 6.59 -4.86 6.65
CA VAL A 37 7.06 -6.11 7.26
C VAL A 37 5.87 -6.93 7.77
N LEU A 38 4.92 -6.30 8.47
CA LEU A 38 3.73 -6.97 8.98
C LEU A 38 2.84 -7.51 7.85
N ILE A 39 2.61 -6.72 6.81
CA ILE A 39 1.82 -7.11 5.63
C ILE A 39 2.44 -8.34 4.96
N LYS A 40 3.78 -8.36 4.81
CA LYS A 40 4.50 -9.50 4.24
C LYS A 40 4.44 -10.73 5.14
N GLN A 41 4.59 -10.56 6.45
CA GLN A 41 4.47 -11.65 7.42
C GLN A 41 3.05 -12.25 7.44
N ALA A 42 2.04 -11.44 7.11
CA ALA A 42 0.66 -11.89 6.91
C ALA A 42 0.41 -12.55 5.54
N ASN A 43 1.47 -12.83 4.75
CA ASN A 43 1.40 -13.39 3.40
C ASN A 43 0.59 -12.55 2.39
N CYS A 44 0.46 -11.25 2.64
CA CYS A 44 -0.18 -10.33 1.70
C CYS A 44 0.80 -9.89 0.60
N ASN A 45 0.27 -9.69 -0.59
CA ASN A 45 1.02 -9.25 -1.77
C ASN A 45 0.51 -7.92 -2.36
N HIS A 46 -0.58 -7.35 -1.81
CA HIS A 46 -1.25 -6.18 -2.34
C HIS A 46 -1.68 -5.20 -1.23
N VAL A 47 -1.60 -3.90 -1.49
CA VAL A 47 -2.11 -2.84 -0.61
C VAL A 47 -2.94 -1.84 -1.41
N ARG A 48 -4.08 -1.44 -0.87
CA ARG A 48 -4.89 -0.31 -1.35
C ARG A 48 -4.71 0.89 -0.43
N THR A 49 -4.37 2.06 -0.99
CA THR A 49 -4.23 3.32 -0.26
C THR A 49 -5.62 3.94 -0.04
N CYS A 50 -6.35 3.47 0.97
CA CYS A 50 -7.70 3.93 1.23
C CYS A 50 -7.66 5.24 2.04
N HIS A 51 -8.30 6.35 1.63
CA HIS A 51 -9.04 6.63 0.40
C HIS A 51 -8.43 7.86 -0.28
N TYR A 52 -7.10 7.89 -0.30
CA TYR A 52 -6.30 9.02 -0.73
C TYR A 52 -4.92 8.53 -1.17
N SER A 53 -4.17 9.43 -1.79
CA SER A 53 -2.77 9.17 -2.09
C SER A 53 -1.94 9.28 -0.80
N ASP A 54 -1.07 8.29 -0.59
CA ASP A 54 -0.16 8.22 0.56
C ASP A 54 1.10 9.09 0.29
N ASP A 55 2.01 9.18 1.25
CA ASP A 55 3.31 9.82 1.07
C ASP A 55 4.07 9.20 -0.12
N PRO A 56 4.72 9.99 -1.01
CA PRO A 56 5.54 9.47 -2.11
C PRO A 56 6.53 8.37 -1.70
N LEU A 57 7.12 8.46 -0.50
CA LEU A 57 8.03 7.48 0.05
C LEU A 57 7.38 6.10 0.21
N TRP A 58 6.08 6.04 0.52
CA TRP A 58 5.35 4.77 0.62
C TRP A 58 5.42 3.96 -0.68
N TYR A 59 5.26 4.62 -1.82
CA TYR A 59 5.30 3.96 -3.14
C TYR A 59 6.71 3.45 -3.46
N GLU A 60 7.75 4.22 -3.16
CA GLU A 60 9.15 3.80 -3.33
C GLU A 60 9.47 2.57 -2.45
N LEU A 61 8.95 2.55 -1.22
CA LEU A 61 9.09 1.41 -0.34
C LEU A 61 8.29 0.20 -0.85
N CYS A 62 7.09 0.37 -1.40
CA CYS A 62 6.34 -0.73 -2.01
C CYS A 62 7.08 -1.37 -3.19
N ASP A 63 7.74 -0.57 -4.03
CA ASP A 63 8.60 -1.07 -5.11
C ASP A 63 9.79 -1.88 -4.55
N LYS A 64 10.46 -1.34 -3.52
CA LYS A 64 11.61 -1.98 -2.88
C LYS A 64 11.26 -3.30 -2.19
N TYR A 65 10.11 -3.38 -1.53
CA TYR A 65 9.66 -4.57 -0.78
C TYR A 65 8.78 -5.51 -1.62
N GLY A 66 8.42 -5.11 -2.83
CA GLY A 66 7.68 -5.91 -3.80
C GLY A 66 6.22 -6.13 -3.43
N LEU A 67 5.41 -5.07 -3.35
CA LEU A 67 3.97 -5.13 -3.18
C LEU A 67 3.25 -4.52 -4.39
N TYR A 68 2.14 -5.14 -4.80
CA TYR A 68 1.22 -4.50 -5.73
C TYR A 68 0.46 -3.38 -5.00
N VAL A 69 0.34 -2.21 -5.61
CA VAL A 69 -0.35 -1.07 -5.01
C VAL A 69 -1.54 -0.65 -5.88
N LEU A 70 -2.70 -0.53 -5.25
CA LEU A 70 -3.84 0.20 -5.81
C LEU A 70 -3.86 1.58 -5.19
N ALA A 71 -3.39 2.56 -5.96
CA ALA A 71 -3.37 3.96 -5.57
C ALA A 71 -4.76 4.59 -5.79
N GLU A 72 -5.39 5.04 -4.71
CA GLU A 72 -6.68 5.72 -4.77
C GLU A 72 -6.52 7.24 -4.91
N ALA A 73 -7.34 7.85 -5.76
CA ALA A 73 -7.46 9.29 -5.81
C ALA A 73 -8.14 9.80 -4.54
N ASN A 74 -7.73 10.97 -4.04
CA ASN A 74 -8.36 11.60 -2.88
C ASN A 74 -9.74 12.19 -3.26
N LEU A 75 -10.71 11.31 -3.49
CA LEU A 75 -12.09 11.64 -3.78
C LEU A 75 -12.98 10.58 -3.15
N ASP A 76 -13.63 10.95 -2.06
CA ASP A 76 -14.69 10.16 -1.46
C ASP A 76 -16.02 10.93 -1.58
N ALA A 77 -16.98 10.33 -2.27
CA ALA A 77 -18.30 10.88 -2.50
C ALA A 77 -19.36 9.88 -2.05
N MET A 78 -19.45 9.68 -0.74
CA MET A 78 -20.55 8.93 -0.13
C MET A 78 -21.83 9.75 -0.21
N VAL A 79 -22.57 9.59 -1.31
CA VAL A 79 -23.98 9.97 -1.37
C VAL A 79 -24.80 8.90 -0.63
N ARG A 80 -25.63 9.36 0.32
CA ARG A 80 -26.58 8.51 1.03
C ARG A 80 -27.72 8.04 0.12
#